data_AF-A0A2J8MQV1-F1
#
_entry.id   AF-A0A2J8MQV1-F1
#
_cell.length_a   1.000
_cell.length_b   1.000
_cell.length_c   1.000
_cell.angle_alpha   90.00
_cell.angle_beta   90.00
_cell.angle_gamma   90.00
#
_symmetry.space_group_name_H-M   'P 1'
#
loop_
_entity.id
_entity.type
_entity.pdbx_description
1 polymer ?
#
loop_
_entity_poly.entity_id
_entity_poly.type
_entity_poly.pdbx_seq_one_letter_code
_entity_poly.pdbx_strand_id
1 'polypeptide(L)'
;MHDSGLLNITKVSFSDRGKYTCVASNIYGTVNNTVTLRVIFTSGDMGVYYMVVCLVAFTIVMVLNITRLCMMSSHLKKTEKAINEFFRTEGAEKLQKAFEIAKRIPIITSAKTLELAKVTQFKTMEFARYIEELARSVPLPPLIMNCRTIMEEIMEV
;
A
#
# COMPACT_ATOMS: atom_id res chain seq x y z
N MET A 1 -58.55 9.35 25.52
CA MET A 1 -57.45 10.25 25.91
C MET A 1 -56.79 9.61 27.12
N HIS A 2 -55.48 9.32 27.07
CA HIS A 2 -54.80 8.84 28.26
C HIS A 2 -54.67 10.02 29.23
N ASP A 3 -55.24 9.87 30.42
CA ASP A 3 -55.37 10.90 31.48
C ASP A 3 -54.04 11.52 31.95
N SER A 4 -52.91 10.96 31.53
CA SER A 4 -51.57 11.32 32.00
C SER A 4 -50.71 12.06 30.96
N GLY A 5 -51.22 12.33 29.75
CA GLY A 5 -50.45 13.04 28.71
C GLY A 5 -49.18 12.29 28.23
N LEU A 6 -49.07 11.00 28.52
CA LEU A 6 -47.90 10.18 28.23
C LEU A 6 -48.10 9.33 26.96
N LEU A 7 -47.15 9.39 26.02
CA LEU A 7 -47.10 8.51 24.85
C LEU A 7 -46.06 7.40 25.09
N ASN A 8 -46.51 6.14 25.15
CA ASN A 8 -45.64 4.97 25.32
C ASN A 8 -45.66 4.10 24.05
N ILE A 9 -44.48 3.88 23.44
CA ILE A 9 -44.30 3.07 22.23
C ILE A 9 -43.42 1.87 22.62
N THR A 10 -44.00 0.68 22.73
CA THR A 10 -43.31 -0.51 23.27
C THR A 10 -42.54 -1.32 22.23
N LYS A 11 -42.95 -1.27 20.96
CA LYS A 11 -42.30 -1.96 19.84
C LYS A 11 -41.94 -0.95 18.77
N VAL A 12 -40.79 -0.30 18.93
CA VAL A 12 -40.32 0.74 18.02
C VAL A 12 -39.95 0.13 16.67
N SER A 13 -40.51 0.69 15.60
CA SER A 13 -40.28 0.35 14.20
C SER A 13 -39.76 1.56 13.43
N PHE A 14 -39.18 1.36 12.24
CA PHE A 14 -38.69 2.50 11.45
C PHE A 14 -39.81 3.44 10.99
N SER A 15 -41.04 2.94 10.86
CA SER A 15 -42.23 3.74 10.58
C SER A 15 -42.60 4.71 11.70
N ASP A 16 -42.14 4.46 12.93
CA ASP A 16 -42.35 5.38 14.06
C ASP A 16 -41.39 6.58 14.01
N ARG A 17 -40.43 6.59 13.07
CA ARG A 17 -39.58 7.76 12.87
C ARG A 17 -40.42 8.94 12.40
N GLY A 18 -40.41 10.03 13.15
CA GLY A 18 -41.21 11.18 12.79
C GLY A 18 -41.17 12.31 13.81
N LYS A 19 -42.02 13.31 13.56
CA LYS A 19 -42.18 14.49 14.39
C LYS A 19 -43.44 14.31 15.24
N TYR A 20 -43.28 14.25 16.55
CA TYR A 20 -44.35 14.06 17.54
C TYR A 20 -44.65 15.39 18.22
N THR A 21 -45.85 15.89 18.05
CA THR A 21 -46.31 17.14 18.66
C THR A 21 -47.25 16.84 19.81
N CYS A 22 -46.89 17.28 21.01
CA CYS A 22 -47.78 17.35 22.15
C CYS A 22 -48.53 18.69 22.12
N VAL A 23 -49.86 18.62 22.18
CA VAL A 23 -50.75 19.79 22.18
C VAL A 23 -51.45 19.83 23.53
N ALA A 24 -51.13 20.83 24.35
CA ALA A 24 -51.78 21.07 25.64
C ALA A 24 -52.68 22.29 25.53
N SER A 25 -53.97 22.16 25.85
CA SER A 25 -54.96 23.23 25.73
C SER A 25 -55.68 23.43 27.07
N ASN A 26 -55.86 24.68 27.46
CA ASN A 26 -56.68 25.08 28.62
C ASN A 26 -57.56 26.30 28.25
N ILE A 27 -58.35 26.79 29.20
CA ILE A 27 -59.25 27.94 28.99
C ILE A 27 -58.53 29.26 28.62
N TYR A 28 -57.22 29.34 28.84
CA TYR A 28 -56.40 30.53 28.60
C TYR A 28 -55.59 30.45 27.30
N GLY A 29 -55.50 29.28 26.66
CA GLY A 29 -54.75 29.12 25.43
C GLY A 29 -54.31 27.68 25.14
N THR A 30 -53.54 27.52 24.06
CA THR A 30 -53.00 26.22 23.62
C THR A 30 -51.50 26.34 23.38
N VAL A 31 -50.73 25.36 23.85
CA VAL A 31 -49.27 25.27 23.72
C VAL A 31 -48.92 23.98 22.99
N ASN A 32 -48.04 24.09 22.01
CA ASN A 32 -47.55 22.96 21.22
C ASN A 32 -46.07 22.74 21.50
N ASN A 33 -45.69 21.55 21.92
CA ASN A 33 -44.29 21.13 22.02
C ASN A 33 -44.01 20.03 21.02
N THR A 34 -42.91 20.12 20.29
CA THR A 34 -42.60 19.14 19.26
C THR A 34 -41.25 18.47 19.46
N VAL A 35 -41.24 17.14 19.39
CA VAL A 35 -40.06 16.29 19.49
C VAL A 35 -39.87 15.50 18.20
N THR A 36 -38.63 15.28 17.77
CA THR A 36 -38.33 14.42 16.62
C THR A 36 -37.81 13.07 17.13
N LEU A 37 -38.55 12.00 16.86
CA LEU A 37 -38.14 10.64 17.17
C LEU A 37 -37.26 10.10 16.04
N ARG A 38 -35.99 9.79 16.37
CA ARG A 38 -35.07 9.11 15.46
C ARG A 38 -34.97 7.64 15.86
N VAL A 39 -35.33 6.75 14.93
CA VAL A 39 -35.19 5.30 15.12
C VAL A 39 -33.92 4.85 14.39
N ILE A 40 -33.04 4.15 15.11
CA ILE A 40 -31.81 3.55 14.57
C ILE A 40 -31.94 2.04 14.74
N PHE A 41 -31.81 1.30 13.65
CA PHE A 41 -31.68 -0.15 13.73
C PHE A 41 -30.25 -0.49 14.17
N THR A 42 -30.09 -0.81 15.45
CA THR A 42 -28.91 -1.52 15.95
C THR A 42 -29.22 -3.00 15.97
N SER A 43 -29.54 -3.57 14.81
CA SER A 43 -29.51 -5.03 14.66
C SER A 43 -28.05 -5.43 14.88
N GLY A 44 -27.75 -6.03 16.04
CA GLY A 44 -26.41 -6.53 16.38
C GLY A 44 -25.81 -7.38 15.26
N ASP A 45 -26.67 -7.99 14.45
CA ASP A 45 -26.31 -8.85 13.32
C ASP A 45 -25.84 -8.09 12.07
N MET A 46 -26.24 -6.83 11.86
CA MET A 46 -25.78 -6.09 10.66
C MET A 46 -24.29 -5.77 10.76
N GLY A 47 -23.79 -5.45 11.96
CA GLY A 47 -22.36 -5.29 12.20
C GLY A 47 -21.61 -6.60 11.92
N VAL A 48 -22.08 -7.72 12.47
CA VAL A 48 -21.48 -9.04 12.25
C VAL A 48 -21.52 -9.44 10.78
N TYR A 49 -22.62 -9.16 10.08
CA TYR A 49 -22.77 -9.42 8.64
C TYR A 49 -21.70 -8.67 7.83
N TYR A 50 -21.53 -7.36 8.05
CA TYR A 50 -20.50 -6.59 7.36
C TYR A 50 -19.09 -7.08 7.71
N MET A 51 -18.83 -7.46 8.97
CA MET A 51 -17.54 -8.03 9.37
C MET A 51 -17.23 -9.34 8.64
N VAL A 52 -18.21 -10.25 8.55
CA VAL A 52 -18.05 -11.53 7.83
C VAL A 52 -17.85 -11.29 6.34
N VAL A 53 -18.64 -10.42 5.71
CA VAL A 53 -18.48 -10.07 4.30
C VAL A 53 -17.09 -9.49 4.03
N CYS A 54 -16.60 -8.60 4.88
CA CYS A 54 -15.26 -8.04 4.78
C CYS A 54 -14.19 -9.14 4.89
N LEU A 55 -14.27 -10.03 5.87
CA LEU A 55 -13.30 -11.13 6.03
C LEU A 55 -13.28 -12.06 4.80
N VAL A 56 -14.44 -12.41 4.25
CA VAL A 56 -14.53 -13.21 3.02
C VAL A 56 -13.90 -12.47 1.85
N ALA A 57 -14.19 -11.18 1.67
CA ALA A 57 -13.58 -10.38 0.60
C ALA A 57 -12.05 -10.28 0.75
N PHE A 58 -11.54 -10.03 1.96
CA PHE A 58 -10.11 -9.96 2.24
C PHE A 58 -9.40 -11.28 1.95
N THR A 59 -9.97 -12.41 2.36
CA THR A 59 -9.38 -13.74 2.10
C THR A 59 -9.30 -14.05 0.60
N ILE A 60 -10.36 -13.75 -0.16
CA ILE A 60 -10.36 -13.91 -1.63
C ILE A 60 -9.29 -13.03 -2.27
N VAL A 61 -9.24 -11.75 -1.91
CA VAL A 61 -8.25 -10.80 -2.43
C VAL A 61 -6.83 -11.25 -2.08
N MET A 62 -6.60 -11.73 -0.85
CA MET A 62 -5.30 -12.24 -0.42
C MET A 62 -4.87 -13.45 -1.25
N VAL A 63 -5.74 -14.44 -1.47
CA VAL A 63 -5.43 -15.61 -2.31
C VAL A 63 -5.13 -15.20 -3.75
N LEU A 64 -5.89 -14.27 -4.32
CA LEU A 64 -5.63 -13.74 -5.66
C LEU A 64 -4.28 -13.02 -5.74
N ASN A 65 -3.91 -12.25 -4.72
CA ASN A 65 -2.61 -11.58 -4.66
C ASN A 65 -1.45 -12.56 -4.48
N ILE A 66 -1.60 -13.57 -3.61
CA ILE A 66 -0.60 -14.61 -3.41
C ILE A 66 -0.39 -15.40 -4.70
N THR A 67 -1.47 -15.83 -5.37
CA THR A 67 -1.36 -16.56 -6.65
C THR A 67 -0.70 -15.74 -7.75
N ARG A 68 -1.01 -14.43 -7.85
CA ARG A 68 -0.30 -13.51 -8.76
C ARG A 68 1.18 -13.41 -8.44
N LEU A 69 1.54 -13.26 -7.16
CA LEU A 69 2.93 -13.19 -6.71
C LEU A 69 3.68 -14.50 -6.98
N CYS A 70 3.06 -15.65 -6.72
CA CYS A 70 3.61 -16.98 -6.99
C CYS A 70 3.81 -17.21 -8.49
N MET A 71 2.85 -16.82 -9.34
CA MET A 71 3.03 -16.91 -10.79
C MET A 71 4.20 -16.02 -11.24
N MET A 72 4.26 -14.76 -10.81
CA MET A 72 5.33 -13.83 -11.18
C MET A 72 6.71 -14.32 -10.71
N SER A 73 6.83 -14.73 -9.45
CA SER A 73 8.07 -15.30 -8.90
C SER A 73 8.48 -16.60 -9.61
N SER A 74 7.53 -17.43 -10.02
CA SER A 74 7.82 -18.63 -10.82
C SER A 74 8.36 -18.29 -12.21
N HIS A 75 7.83 -17.23 -12.85
CA HIS A 75 8.33 -16.71 -14.11
C HIS A 75 9.75 -16.17 -13.96
N LEU A 76 10.02 -15.40 -12.90
CA LEU A 76 11.36 -14.88 -12.61
C LEU A 76 12.39 -16.00 -12.38
N LYS A 77 12.03 -17.04 -11.61
CA LYS A 77 12.90 -18.23 -11.43
C LYS A 77 13.16 -18.97 -12.75
N LYS A 78 12.14 -19.10 -13.61
CA LYS A 78 12.31 -19.71 -14.93
C LYS A 78 13.24 -18.86 -15.81
N THR A 79 13.09 -17.54 -15.81
CA THR A 79 13.97 -16.63 -16.57
C THR A 79 15.39 -16.64 -16.03
N GLU A 80 15.57 -16.65 -14.72
CA GLU A 80 16.90 -16.74 -14.08
C GLU A 80 17.62 -18.01 -14.49
N LYS A 81 16.93 -19.16 -14.42
CA LYS A 81 17.51 -20.45 -14.84
C LYS A 81 17.89 -20.45 -16.32
N ALA A 82 17.02 -19.92 -17.19
CA ALA A 82 17.30 -19.84 -18.63
C ALA A 82 18.49 -18.92 -18.94
N ILE A 83 18.60 -17.78 -18.25
CA ILE A 83 19.73 -16.86 -18.38
C ILE A 83 21.03 -17.53 -17.90
N ASN A 84 21.00 -18.17 -16.73
CA ASN A 84 22.17 -18.86 -16.18
C ASN A 84 22.66 -20.01 -17.09
N GLU A 85 21.72 -20.71 -17.72
CA GLU A 85 22.04 -21.77 -18.68
C GLU A 85 22.63 -21.21 -19.98
N PHE A 86 22.08 -20.13 -20.51
CA PHE A 86 22.59 -19.42 -21.70
C PHE A 86 24.02 -18.90 -21.50
N PHE A 87 24.30 -18.29 -20.35
CA PHE A 87 25.66 -17.85 -20.01
C PHE A 87 26.63 -19.02 -19.82
N ARG A 88 26.16 -20.17 -19.33
CA ARG A 88 26.98 -21.36 -19.14
C ARG A 88 27.33 -22.06 -20.46
N THR A 89 26.44 -22.05 -21.45
CA THR A 89 26.66 -22.76 -22.73
C THR A 89 27.21 -21.87 -23.84
N GLU A 90 26.77 -20.62 -23.97
CA GLU A 90 27.26 -19.71 -25.02
C GLU A 90 28.19 -18.62 -24.48
N GLY A 91 28.05 -18.22 -23.22
CA GLY A 91 28.78 -17.09 -22.65
C GLY A 91 30.28 -17.30 -22.57
N ALA A 92 30.76 -18.42 -22.01
CA ALA A 92 32.20 -18.65 -21.86
C ALA A 92 32.93 -18.75 -23.21
N GLU A 93 32.37 -19.49 -24.16
CA GLU A 93 33.01 -19.72 -25.46
C GLU A 93 32.97 -18.48 -26.36
N LYS A 94 31.85 -17.74 -26.39
CA LYS A 94 31.72 -16.49 -27.16
C LYS A 94 32.55 -15.36 -26.54
N LEU A 95 32.60 -15.26 -25.20
CA LEU A 95 33.40 -14.26 -24.49
C LEU A 95 34.91 -14.52 -24.69
N GLN A 96 35.34 -15.78 -24.64
CA GLN A 96 36.74 -16.15 -24.88
C GLN A 96 37.15 -15.89 -26.34
N LYS A 97 36.26 -16.16 -27.30
CA LYS A 97 36.47 -15.86 -28.71
C LYS A 97 36.49 -14.36 -28.98
N ALA A 98 35.63 -13.57 -28.33
CA ALA A 98 35.65 -12.12 -28.40
C ALA A 98 36.92 -11.52 -27.78
N PHE A 99 37.41 -12.08 -26.66
CA PHE A 99 38.65 -11.68 -26.01
C PHE A 99 39.89 -11.97 -26.88
N GLU A 100 39.96 -13.14 -27.52
CA GLU A 100 41.03 -13.47 -28.46
C GLU A 100 41.00 -12.61 -29.73
N ILE A 101 39.82 -12.25 -30.23
CA ILE A 101 39.68 -11.29 -31.34
C ILE A 101 40.15 -9.89 -30.92
N ALA A 102 39.78 -9.43 -29.71
CA ALA A 102 40.20 -8.14 -29.17
C ALA A 102 41.72 -8.02 -29.02
N LYS A 103 42.39 -9.13 -28.68
CA LYS A 103 43.85 -9.20 -28.55
C LYS A 103 44.62 -9.01 -29.88
N ARG A 104 43.97 -9.22 -31.03
CA ARG A 104 44.56 -8.99 -32.37
C ARG A 104 44.34 -7.56 -32.91
N ILE A 105 43.60 -6.71 -32.21
CA ILE A 105 43.33 -5.36 -32.68
C ILE A 105 44.60 -4.50 -32.46
N PRO A 106 45.13 -3.80 -33.48
CA PRO A 106 46.37 -3.04 -33.37
C PRO A 106 46.24 -1.90 -32.33
N ILE A 107 47.31 -1.68 -31.57
CA ILE A 107 47.46 -0.74 -30.43
C ILE A 107 46.95 0.69 -30.73
N ILE A 108 46.89 1.08 -32.01
CA ILE A 108 46.38 2.38 -32.50
C ILE A 108 44.89 2.57 -32.19
N THR A 109 44.09 1.49 -32.19
CA THR A 109 42.68 1.55 -31.76
C THR A 109 42.57 1.75 -30.25
N SER A 110 43.51 1.16 -29.48
CA SER A 110 43.52 1.24 -28.01
C SER A 110 43.76 2.66 -27.49
N ALA A 111 44.57 3.48 -28.16
CA ALA A 111 44.88 4.83 -27.69
C ALA A 111 43.64 5.75 -27.76
N LYS A 112 42.89 5.76 -28.86
CA LYS A 112 41.64 6.54 -28.95
C LYS A 112 40.54 6.01 -28.02
N THR A 113 40.43 4.68 -27.83
CA THR A 113 39.51 4.13 -26.84
C THR A 113 39.97 4.38 -25.41
N LEU A 114 41.26 4.48 -25.13
CA LEU A 114 41.79 4.80 -23.80
C LEU A 114 41.53 6.27 -23.44
N GLU A 115 41.76 7.18 -24.39
CA GLU A 115 41.42 8.59 -24.21
C GLU A 115 39.90 8.78 -24.09
N LEU A 116 39.10 8.10 -24.91
CA LEU A 116 37.64 8.12 -24.77
C LEU A 116 37.19 7.52 -23.43
N ALA A 117 37.76 6.39 -23.00
CA ALA A 117 37.46 5.77 -21.71
C ALA A 117 37.85 6.66 -20.53
N LYS A 118 38.97 7.39 -20.60
CA LYS A 118 39.37 8.39 -19.58
C LYS A 118 38.36 9.53 -19.53
N VAL A 119 37.91 10.04 -20.67
CA VAL A 119 36.87 11.10 -20.74
C VAL A 119 35.55 10.58 -20.17
N THR A 120 35.14 9.36 -20.53
CA THR A 120 33.93 8.71 -20.00
C THR A 120 34.03 8.53 -18.49
N GLN A 121 35.15 8.02 -17.96
CA GLN A 121 35.34 7.88 -16.51
C GLN A 121 35.32 9.23 -15.78
N PHE A 122 36.01 10.24 -16.30
CA PHE A 122 36.00 11.59 -15.71
C PHE A 122 34.59 12.18 -15.67
N LYS A 123 33.84 12.09 -16.78
CA LYS A 123 32.45 12.58 -16.84
C LYS A 123 31.51 11.78 -15.93
N THR A 124 31.77 10.49 -15.75
CA THR A 124 31.00 9.64 -14.82
C THR A 124 31.25 10.04 -13.37
N MET A 125 32.51 10.34 -12.99
CA MET A 125 32.84 10.88 -11.66
C MET A 125 32.22 12.25 -11.42
N GLU A 126 32.25 13.14 -12.41
CA GLU A 126 31.65 14.47 -12.33
C GLU A 126 30.13 14.37 -12.11
N PHE A 127 29.44 13.50 -12.85
CA PHE A 127 28.01 13.24 -12.69
C PHE A 127 27.68 12.62 -11.32
N ALA A 128 28.49 11.67 -10.85
CA ALA A 128 28.32 11.08 -9.52
C ALA A 128 28.45 12.13 -8.40
N ARG A 129 29.41 13.06 -8.52
CA ARG A 129 29.56 14.18 -7.57
C ARG A 129 28.36 15.13 -7.58
N TYR A 130 27.80 15.43 -8.76
CA TYR A 130 26.56 16.20 -8.87
C TYR A 130 25.37 15.50 -8.21
N ILE A 131 25.25 14.17 -8.37
CA ILE A 131 24.21 13.39 -7.69
C ILE A 131 24.40 13.43 -6.18
N GLU A 132 25.64 13.31 -5.68
CA GLU A 132 25.93 13.35 -4.25
C GLU A 132 25.65 14.74 -3.64
N GLU A 133 26.01 15.82 -4.33
CA GLU A 133 25.66 17.19 -3.94
C GLU A 133 24.14 17.40 -3.94
N LEU A 134 23.43 16.88 -4.95
CA LEU A 134 21.98 16.93 -5.00
C LEU A 134 21.36 16.15 -3.82
N ALA A 135 21.84 14.94 -3.55
CA ALA A 135 21.39 14.12 -2.41
C ALA A 135 21.62 14.80 -1.06
N ARG A 136 22.67 15.61 -0.92
CA ARG A 136 22.97 16.38 0.30
C ARG A 136 22.08 17.61 0.47
N SER A 137 21.49 18.13 -0.62
CA SER A 137 20.54 19.26 -0.62
C SER A 137 19.08 18.83 -0.44
N VAL A 138 18.76 17.57 -0.71
CA VAL A 138 17.45 16.98 -0.42
C VAL A 138 17.42 16.64 1.07
N PRO A 139 16.52 17.23 1.88
CA PRO A 139 16.38 16.83 3.27
C PRO A 139 16.03 15.34 3.32
N LEU A 140 16.91 14.53 3.92
CA LEU A 140 16.61 13.12 4.15
C LEU A 140 15.34 13.03 5.01
N PRO A 141 14.32 12.24 4.62
CA PRO A 141 13.29 11.85 5.56
C PRO A 141 13.96 11.17 6.77
N PRO A 142 13.44 11.38 8.00
CA PRO A 142 14.02 10.80 9.20
C PRO A 142 14.23 9.30 8.99
N LEU A 143 15.45 8.86 9.29
CA LEU A 143 15.89 7.46 9.22
C LEU A 143 14.77 6.56 9.72
N ILE A 144 14.25 5.71 8.83
CA ILE A 144 13.33 4.64 9.22
C ILE A 144 14.10 3.77 10.20
N MET A 145 13.75 3.94 11.47
CA MET A 145 14.25 3.21 12.62
C MET A 145 14.09 1.72 12.31
N ASN A 146 15.23 1.03 12.23
CA ASN A 146 15.29 -0.36 11.81
C ASN A 146 14.53 -1.23 12.85
N CYS A 147 13.72 -2.18 12.39
CA CYS A 147 12.84 -3.03 13.23
C CYS A 147 13.58 -3.94 14.23
N ARG A 148 14.90 -3.79 14.36
CA ARG A 148 15.75 -4.47 15.35
C ARG A 148 15.79 -3.73 16.69
N THR A 149 15.64 -2.40 16.71
CA THR A 149 15.77 -1.60 17.94
C THR A 149 14.51 -1.67 18.83
N ILE A 150 13.32 -1.90 18.24
CA ILE A 150 12.06 -2.07 18.99
C ILE A 150 12.10 -3.34 19.86
N MET A 151 12.83 -4.38 19.46
CA MET A 151 12.90 -5.62 20.24
C MET A 151 13.82 -5.51 21.46
N GLU A 152 14.74 -4.54 21.49
CA GLU A 152 15.60 -4.29 22.66
C GLU A 152 14.92 -3.42 23.73
N GLU A 153 13.99 -2.52 23.36
CA GLU A 153 13.22 -1.71 24.33
C GLU A 153 12.04 -2.47 25.00
N ILE A 154 11.62 -3.62 24.48
CA ILE A 154 10.53 -4.43 25.07
C ILE A 154 11.06 -5.40 26.15
N MET A 155 12.37 -5.57 26.28
CA MET A 155 12.99 -6.48 27.26
C MET A 155 13.53 -5.79 28.54
N GLU A 156 13.33 -4.48 28.71
CA GLU A 156 13.67 -3.73 29.94
C GLU A 156 12.43 -3.16 30.66
N VAL A 157 11.34 -3.94 30.73
CA VAL A 157 10.26 -3.72 31.71
C VAL A 157 9.88 -5.03 32.39
#